data_AF-A0A832PFY2-F1
#
_entry.id   AF-A0A832PFY2-F1
#
_cell.length_a   1.000
_cell.length_b   1.000
_cell.length_c   1.000
_cell.angle_alpha   90.00
_cell.angle_beta   90.00
_cell.angle_gamma   90.00
#
_symmetry.space_group_name_H-M   'P 1'
#
loop_
_entity.id
_entity.type
_entity.pdbx_description
1 polymer ?
#
loop_
_entity_poly.entity_id
_entity_poly.type
_entity_poly.pdbx_seq_one_letter_code
_entity_poly.pdbx_strand_id
1 'polypeptide(L)'
;MSRLGYILVGLITIFLFSTLAAPETNFAQQNKTGGETWVNHTKASLKMDSLWVVITVTIKNKADRPYYFKIGQAYHDHLDDTIKWIIDWTDPPAVKMAKSRFPELGGDYGWEIDPGQTRTVSFKLKAVGPFGDELSYITRAGEDQTYYWPLVSEPGLDTSWFLPNELETLNPDLKIVKWTGKFGFSLYNVDNEPVYGIVRAPIVPSNSKLTYSDPKATFIDYESVPGANVAAWDVAIPGRSYSNFVYTYEWPAGAGEGYSYYGTPLKSNFSAAAGEYAGNRRSLVGRPGLLGGHC
;
A
#
# COMPACT_ATOMS: atom_id res chain seq x y z
N MET A 1 53.27 37.05 20.50
CA MET A 1 52.24 36.13 21.03
C MET A 1 52.84 35.32 22.16
N SER A 2 52.19 35.26 23.33
CA SER A 2 52.70 34.54 24.51
C SER A 2 52.66 33.03 24.28
N ARG A 3 53.49 32.25 25.02
CA ARG A 3 53.51 30.78 24.95
C ARG A 3 52.11 30.14 25.14
N LEU A 4 51.20 30.83 25.82
CA LEU A 4 49.80 30.43 25.96
C LEU A 4 49.01 30.49 24.65
N GLY A 5 49.29 31.46 23.78
CA GLY A 5 48.63 31.63 22.49
C GLY A 5 48.95 30.51 21.50
N TYR A 6 50.17 29.99 21.51
CA TYR A 6 50.56 28.87 20.65
C TYR A 6 49.90 27.54 21.07
N ILE A 7 49.69 27.35 22.37
CA ILE A 7 49.00 26.17 22.91
C ILE A 7 47.50 26.22 22.56
N LEU A 8 46.88 27.40 22.66
CA LEU A 8 45.47 27.59 22.34
C LEU A 8 45.19 27.39 20.84
N VAL A 9 46.06 27.93 19.96
CA VAL A 9 45.95 27.73 18.51
C VAL A 9 46.17 26.26 18.15
N GLY A 10 47.14 25.58 18.79
CA GLY A 10 47.40 24.15 18.58
C GLY A 10 46.22 23.26 18.94
N LEU A 11 45.56 23.51 20.08
CA LEU A 11 44.37 22.78 20.51
C LEU A 11 43.16 23.03 19.59
N ILE A 12 42.96 24.26 19.13
CA ILE A 12 41.90 24.60 18.19
C ILE A 12 42.12 23.92 16.82
N THR A 13 43.36 23.84 16.34
CA THR A 13 43.68 23.13 15.08
C THR A 13 43.50 21.61 15.20
N ILE A 14 43.80 21.01 16.35
CA ILE A 14 43.56 19.57 16.57
C ILE A 14 42.06 19.29 16.66
N PHE A 15 41.29 20.16 17.32
CA PHE A 15 39.83 20.04 17.41
C PHE A 15 39.15 20.22 16.04
N LEU A 16 39.63 21.15 15.21
CA LEU A 16 39.15 21.36 13.83
C LEU A 16 39.54 20.21 12.89
N PHE A 17 40.71 19.59 13.07
CA PHE A 17 41.08 18.39 12.30
C PHE A 17 40.29 17.15 12.73
N SER A 18 39.90 17.03 14.00
CA SER A 18 39.02 15.93 14.45
C SER A 18 37.58 16.03 13.96
N THR A 19 37.12 17.20 13.53
CA THR A 19 35.78 17.37 12.91
C THR A 19 35.78 17.19 11.39
N LEU A 20 36.96 17.13 10.74
CA LEU A 20 37.09 17.07 9.27
C LEU A 20 37.59 15.72 8.75
N ALA A 21 37.88 14.75 9.64
CA ALA A 21 38.42 13.44 9.26
C ALA A 21 37.72 12.28 9.98
N ALA A 22 36.40 12.36 10.16
CA ALA A 22 35.61 11.13 10.20
C ALA A 22 35.42 10.69 8.74
N PRO A 23 35.96 9.55 8.29
CA PRO A 23 35.44 8.95 7.08
C PRO A 23 33.95 8.74 7.32
N GLU A 24 33.09 9.29 6.47
CA GLU A 24 31.69 8.88 6.44
C GLU A 24 31.67 7.40 6.07
N THR A 25 31.76 6.52 7.07
CA THR A 25 31.30 5.15 6.93
C THR A 25 29.78 5.22 6.91
N ASN A 26 29.20 5.60 5.76
CA ASN A 26 27.77 5.51 5.46
C ASN A 26 27.32 4.04 5.32
N PHE A 27 27.97 3.12 6.03
CA PHE A 27 27.61 1.72 6.06
C PHE A 27 27.03 1.39 7.42
N ALA A 28 25.78 0.95 7.36
CA ALA A 28 24.92 0.50 8.43
C ALA A 28 24.34 1.61 9.34
N GLN A 29 23.01 1.73 9.22
CA GLN A 29 22.11 2.06 10.31
C GLN A 29 21.78 3.55 10.54
N GLN A 30 21.23 4.21 9.51
CA GLN A 30 20.05 5.04 9.79
C GLN A 30 18.92 4.08 10.17
N ASN A 31 18.74 3.88 11.47
CA ASN A 31 17.61 3.17 12.05
C ASN A 31 16.29 3.79 11.55
N LYS A 32 15.77 3.31 10.42
CA LYS A 32 14.32 3.32 10.16
C LYS A 32 13.74 2.25 11.08
N THR A 33 13.46 2.65 12.32
CA THR A 33 12.81 1.79 13.31
C THR A 33 11.44 1.35 12.78
N GLY A 34 11.31 0.07 12.43
CA GLY A 34 10.02 -0.64 12.38
C GLY A 34 9.44 -0.99 11.01
N GLY A 35 10.23 -1.16 9.94
CA GLY A 35 9.69 -1.64 8.65
C GLY A 35 10.70 -2.41 7.79
N GLU A 36 10.20 -3.19 6.82
CA GLU A 36 11.03 -3.89 5.81
C GLU A 36 11.88 -2.88 5.02
N THR A 37 13.15 -3.22 4.78
CA THR A 37 14.04 -2.42 3.91
C THR A 37 13.89 -2.91 2.47
N TRP A 38 13.43 -2.01 1.60
CA TRP A 38 13.30 -2.24 0.17
C TRP A 38 14.57 -1.81 -0.54
N VAL A 39 15.20 -2.73 -1.26
CA VAL A 39 16.45 -2.49 -1.99
C VAL A 39 16.12 -2.27 -3.45
N ASN A 40 16.89 -1.44 -4.14
CA ASN A 40 16.61 -1.08 -5.53
C ASN A 40 16.76 -2.29 -6.47
N HIS A 41 15.69 -2.62 -7.17
CA HIS A 41 15.69 -3.65 -8.20
C HIS A 41 15.43 -3.03 -9.57
N THR A 42 16.37 -3.24 -10.51
CA THR A 42 16.24 -2.68 -11.86
C THR A 42 15.22 -3.40 -12.75
N LYS A 43 14.80 -4.62 -12.38
CA LYS A 43 13.87 -5.47 -13.14
C LYS A 43 13.13 -6.46 -12.21
N ALA A 44 11.86 -6.72 -12.50
CA ALA A 44 11.09 -7.81 -11.91
C ALA A 44 10.78 -8.91 -12.95
N SER A 45 10.89 -10.17 -12.52
CA SER A 45 10.53 -11.35 -13.33
C SER A 45 9.02 -11.56 -13.44
N LEU A 46 8.27 -11.17 -12.40
CA LEU A 46 6.82 -11.15 -12.44
C LEU A 46 6.33 -9.79 -12.91
N LYS A 47 5.53 -9.79 -13.96
CA LYS A 47 4.91 -8.57 -14.51
C LYS A 47 3.40 -8.70 -14.54
N MET A 48 2.74 -7.60 -14.21
CA MET A 48 1.31 -7.41 -14.30
C MET A 48 0.84 -7.22 -15.75
N ASP A 49 -0.33 -7.78 -16.01
CA ASP A 49 -1.06 -7.70 -17.27
C ASP A 49 -2.56 -7.54 -16.95
N SER A 50 -3.31 -6.96 -17.87
CA SER A 50 -4.76 -7.04 -17.93
C SER A 50 -5.45 -6.55 -16.65
N LEU A 51 -4.92 -5.48 -16.05
CA LEU A 51 -5.51 -4.84 -14.87
C LEU A 51 -6.87 -4.23 -15.21
N TRP A 52 -7.87 -4.53 -14.38
CA TRP A 52 -9.21 -3.96 -14.46
C TRP A 52 -9.78 -3.71 -13.06
N VAL A 53 -10.76 -2.82 -12.99
CA VAL A 53 -11.45 -2.50 -11.75
C VAL A 53 -12.94 -2.25 -11.98
N VAL A 54 -13.77 -2.70 -11.06
CA VAL A 54 -15.19 -2.32 -10.93
C VAL A 54 -15.33 -1.56 -9.62
N ILE A 55 -15.72 -0.29 -9.71
CA ILE A 55 -15.98 0.57 -8.56
C ILE A 55 -17.49 0.74 -8.41
N THR A 56 -17.98 0.62 -7.19
CA THR A 56 -19.31 1.05 -6.77
C THR A 56 -19.15 2.11 -5.69
N VAL A 57 -19.72 3.29 -5.90
CA VAL A 57 -19.62 4.41 -4.96
C VAL A 57 -20.99 5.03 -4.70
N THR A 58 -21.27 5.33 -3.45
CA THR A 58 -22.44 6.09 -3.01
C THR A 58 -21.99 7.46 -2.54
N ILE A 59 -22.48 8.51 -3.19
CA ILE A 59 -22.11 9.90 -2.93
C ILE A 59 -23.34 10.68 -2.49
N LYS A 60 -23.19 11.57 -1.52
CA LYS A 60 -24.20 12.52 -1.07
C LYS A 60 -23.77 13.95 -1.41
N ASN A 61 -24.68 14.69 -2.03
CA ASN A 61 -24.55 16.13 -2.20
C ASN A 61 -25.21 16.84 -1.00
N LYS A 62 -24.45 17.66 -0.28
CA LYS A 62 -24.91 18.42 0.88
C LYS A 62 -25.29 19.87 0.53
N ALA A 63 -25.01 20.32 -0.68
CA ALA A 63 -25.32 21.68 -1.10
C ALA A 63 -26.79 21.83 -1.52
N ASP A 64 -27.17 23.09 -1.71
CA ASP A 64 -28.46 23.55 -2.23
C ASP A 64 -28.47 23.69 -3.77
N ARG A 65 -27.40 23.26 -4.45
CA ARG A 65 -27.24 23.28 -5.90
C ARG A 65 -26.75 21.92 -6.43
N PRO A 66 -27.02 21.59 -7.71
CA PRO A 66 -26.49 20.37 -8.30
C PRO A 66 -24.97 20.42 -8.40
N TYR A 67 -24.34 19.26 -8.27
CA TYR A 67 -22.93 19.06 -8.56
C TYR A 67 -22.75 17.92 -9.55
N TYR A 68 -21.61 17.94 -10.23
CA TYR A 68 -21.18 16.87 -11.10
C TYR A 68 -19.90 16.26 -10.54
N PHE A 69 -19.81 14.94 -10.59
CA PHE A 69 -18.57 14.22 -10.35
C PHE A 69 -18.31 13.29 -11.54
N LYS A 70 -17.05 12.97 -11.79
CA LYS A 70 -16.61 12.24 -12.97
C LYS A 70 -15.59 11.16 -12.63
N ILE A 71 -15.48 10.18 -13.51
CA ILE A 71 -14.55 9.07 -13.37
C ILE A 71 -13.13 9.58 -13.68
N GLY A 72 -12.17 9.29 -12.80
CA GLY A 72 -10.76 9.54 -13.04
C GLY A 72 -10.16 8.48 -13.97
N GLN A 73 -9.62 8.90 -15.11
CA GLN A 73 -9.07 7.99 -16.13
C GLN A 73 -7.54 7.87 -16.14
N ALA A 74 -6.86 8.53 -15.20
CA ALA A 74 -5.43 8.37 -15.00
C ALA A 74 -5.11 8.31 -13.51
N TYR A 75 -4.21 7.41 -13.16
CA TYR A 75 -3.74 7.18 -11.80
C TYR A 75 -2.22 7.07 -11.80
N HIS A 76 -1.54 7.94 -11.04
CA HIS A 76 -0.08 8.06 -11.05
C HIS A 76 0.53 8.02 -9.65
N ASP A 77 -0.28 7.93 -8.60
CA ASP A 77 0.23 8.12 -7.25
C ASP A 77 1.04 6.90 -6.82
N HIS A 78 2.25 7.13 -6.30
CA HIS A 78 3.18 6.05 -5.92
C HIS A 78 3.48 5.03 -7.03
N LEU A 79 3.52 5.48 -8.30
CA LEU A 79 3.83 4.64 -9.45
C LEU A 79 4.93 5.27 -10.31
N ASP A 80 5.81 4.44 -10.87
CA ASP A 80 6.78 4.87 -11.88
C ASP A 80 6.10 5.18 -13.23
N ASP A 81 5.05 4.43 -13.56
CA ASP A 81 4.22 4.62 -14.76
C ASP A 81 2.77 4.95 -14.41
N THR A 82 2.17 5.89 -15.14
CA THR A 82 0.75 6.24 -14.97
C THR A 82 -0.14 5.14 -15.54
N ILE A 83 -1.04 4.60 -14.70
CA ILE A 83 -2.11 3.71 -15.17
C ILE A 83 -3.19 4.56 -15.83
N LYS A 84 -3.43 4.30 -17.11
CA LYS A 84 -4.49 4.94 -17.90
C LYS A 84 -5.68 3.99 -18.02
N TRP A 85 -6.87 4.54 -17.90
CA TRP A 85 -8.10 3.77 -17.83
C TRP A 85 -9.08 4.15 -18.95
N ILE A 86 -9.58 3.13 -19.63
CA ILE A 86 -10.76 3.25 -20.49
C ILE A 86 -12.00 2.78 -19.73
N ILE A 87 -13.14 3.44 -19.99
CA ILE A 87 -14.43 3.08 -19.39
C ILE A 87 -15.04 1.95 -20.21
N ASP A 88 -15.20 0.78 -19.60
CA ASP A 88 -15.88 -0.37 -20.22
C ASP A 88 -17.40 -0.19 -20.18
N TRP A 89 -17.93 0.09 -18.99
CA TRP A 89 -19.37 0.31 -18.77
C TRP A 89 -19.63 1.11 -17.49
N THR A 90 -20.84 1.66 -17.39
CA THR A 90 -21.33 2.44 -16.26
C THR A 90 -22.79 2.11 -15.94
N ASP A 91 -23.16 2.10 -14.68
CA ASP A 91 -24.53 1.92 -14.20
C ASP A 91 -24.85 2.83 -13.00
N PRO A 92 -25.84 3.73 -13.08
CA PRO A 92 -26.58 4.11 -14.28
C PRO A 92 -25.65 4.69 -15.37
N PRO A 93 -26.10 4.81 -16.63
CA PRO A 93 -25.30 5.40 -17.70
C PRO A 93 -24.73 6.76 -17.32
N ALA A 94 -23.42 6.93 -17.48
CA ALA A 94 -22.74 8.20 -17.27
C ALA A 94 -22.96 9.14 -18.47
N VAL A 95 -22.98 10.45 -18.22
CA VAL A 95 -23.06 11.47 -19.26
C VAL A 95 -21.69 12.08 -19.52
N LYS A 96 -21.48 12.55 -20.75
CA LYS A 96 -20.21 13.18 -21.14
C LYS A 96 -20.08 14.54 -20.45
N MET A 97 -18.91 14.80 -19.85
CA MET A 97 -18.65 16.06 -19.16
C MET A 97 -18.27 17.17 -20.15
N ALA A 98 -18.63 18.41 -19.83
CA ALA A 98 -18.36 19.58 -20.67
C ALA A 98 -16.85 19.86 -20.89
N LYS A 99 -16.01 19.41 -19.95
CA LYS A 99 -14.55 19.50 -20.03
C LYS A 99 -13.95 18.13 -19.79
N SER A 100 -13.06 17.71 -20.69
CA SER A 100 -12.31 16.48 -20.54
C SER A 100 -10.85 16.78 -20.18
N ARG A 101 -10.33 16.06 -19.19
CA ARG A 101 -8.91 16.04 -18.86
C ARG A 101 -8.15 15.04 -19.74
N PHE A 102 -8.83 13.99 -20.22
CA PHE A 102 -8.25 12.91 -21.02
C PHE A 102 -9.04 12.68 -22.32
N PRO A 103 -9.07 13.65 -23.25
CA PRO A 103 -9.83 13.52 -24.50
C PRO A 103 -9.38 12.32 -25.36
N GLU A 104 -8.11 11.95 -25.29
CA GLU A 104 -7.51 10.80 -25.95
C GLU A 104 -8.03 9.45 -25.44
N LEU A 105 -8.62 9.41 -24.23
CA LEU A 105 -9.21 8.21 -23.62
C LEU A 105 -10.74 8.14 -23.80
N GLY A 106 -11.28 8.81 -24.83
CA GLY A 106 -12.71 8.85 -25.14
C GLY A 106 -13.47 10.04 -24.51
N GLY A 107 -12.77 10.81 -23.66
CA GLY A 107 -13.31 11.94 -22.93
C GLY A 107 -13.85 11.57 -21.54
N ASP A 108 -14.07 12.57 -20.70
CA ASP A 108 -14.46 12.32 -19.31
C ASP A 108 -15.99 12.14 -19.18
N TYR A 109 -16.39 11.13 -18.42
CA TYR A 109 -17.79 10.82 -18.13
C TYR A 109 -18.07 10.84 -16.64
N GLY A 110 -19.31 11.15 -16.28
CA GLY A 110 -19.71 11.33 -14.90
C GLY A 110 -21.22 11.43 -14.72
N TRP A 111 -21.63 11.91 -13.56
CA TRP A 111 -23.02 12.03 -13.19
C TRP A 111 -23.29 13.34 -12.46
N GLU A 112 -24.49 13.84 -12.67
CA GLU A 112 -25.09 14.89 -11.83
C GLU A 112 -25.59 14.29 -10.51
N ILE A 113 -25.54 15.07 -9.45
CA ILE A 113 -26.19 14.77 -8.18
C ILE A 113 -26.94 16.01 -7.70
N ASP A 114 -28.26 15.86 -7.58
CA ASP A 114 -29.16 16.95 -7.21
C ASP A 114 -28.92 17.45 -5.78
N PRO A 115 -29.37 18.67 -5.44
CA PRO A 115 -29.31 19.19 -4.08
C PRO A 115 -29.85 18.18 -3.04
N GLY A 116 -29.06 17.89 -2.01
CA GLY A 116 -29.45 16.95 -0.94
C GLY A 116 -29.49 15.46 -1.34
N GLN A 117 -29.34 15.12 -2.63
CA GLN A 117 -29.48 13.77 -3.14
C GLN A 117 -28.34 12.87 -2.65
N THR A 118 -28.66 11.58 -2.49
CA THR A 118 -27.66 10.51 -2.37
C THR A 118 -27.78 9.61 -3.60
N ARG A 119 -26.69 9.45 -4.35
CA ARG A 119 -26.65 8.69 -5.60
C ARG A 119 -25.62 7.58 -5.49
N THR A 120 -26.00 6.37 -5.88
CA THR A 120 -25.09 5.23 -6.04
C THR A 120 -24.84 5.00 -7.52
N VAL A 121 -23.58 4.82 -7.89
CA VAL A 121 -23.15 4.50 -9.24
C VAL A 121 -22.11 3.40 -9.22
N SER A 122 -22.03 2.63 -10.30
CA SER A 122 -21.00 1.63 -10.54
C SER A 122 -20.39 1.84 -11.92
N PHE A 123 -19.11 1.55 -12.06
CA PHE A 123 -18.42 1.62 -13.34
C PHE A 123 -17.26 0.63 -13.39
N LYS A 124 -17.01 0.10 -14.58
CA LYS A 124 -15.86 -0.74 -14.86
C LYS A 124 -14.85 0.02 -15.70
N LEU A 125 -13.59 -0.10 -15.30
CA LEU A 125 -12.43 0.40 -16.00
C LEU A 125 -11.51 -0.75 -16.39
N LYS A 126 -10.83 -0.59 -17.52
CA LYS A 126 -9.73 -1.44 -17.95
C LYS A 126 -8.49 -0.59 -18.20
N ALA A 127 -7.33 -1.06 -17.76
CA ALA A 127 -6.07 -0.39 -18.01
C ALA A 127 -5.67 -0.51 -19.49
N VAL A 128 -4.97 0.50 -20.01
CA VAL A 128 -4.36 0.53 -21.35
C VAL A 128 -2.93 1.05 -21.28
N GLY A 129 -2.07 0.58 -22.17
CA GLY A 129 -0.61 0.75 -22.06
C GLY A 129 -0.06 -0.08 -20.89
N PRO A 130 0.89 0.45 -20.10
CA PRO A 130 1.42 -0.22 -18.91
C PRO A 130 0.30 -0.75 -18.00
N PHE A 131 0.48 -1.97 -17.48
CA PHE A 131 -0.49 -2.72 -16.66
C PHE A 131 -1.77 -3.16 -17.40
N GLY A 132 -2.02 -2.65 -18.60
CA GLY A 132 -3.09 -3.04 -19.51
C GLY A 132 -2.60 -4.07 -20.51
N ASP A 133 -2.36 -3.65 -21.74
CA ASP A 133 -1.83 -4.44 -22.85
C ASP A 133 -0.29 -4.45 -22.91
N GLU A 134 0.39 -3.66 -22.07
CA GLU A 134 1.84 -3.68 -21.88
C GLU A 134 2.21 -4.19 -20.48
N LEU A 135 3.11 -5.16 -20.41
CA LEU A 135 3.57 -5.76 -19.14
C LEU A 135 4.35 -4.76 -18.28
N SER A 136 3.89 -4.51 -17.05
CA SER A 136 4.56 -3.62 -16.08
C SER A 136 4.53 -4.18 -14.67
N TYR A 137 5.12 -3.52 -13.67
CA TYR A 137 5.09 -3.93 -12.27
C TYR A 137 5.20 -2.70 -11.36
N ILE A 138 4.76 -2.85 -10.12
CA ILE A 138 4.81 -1.77 -9.12
C ILE A 138 6.07 -1.93 -8.28
N THR A 139 6.83 -0.85 -8.22
CA THR A 139 8.05 -0.67 -7.42
C THR A 139 7.77 0.28 -6.27
N ARG A 140 8.60 0.22 -5.24
CA ARG A 140 8.47 1.14 -4.12
C ARG A 140 9.21 2.44 -4.43
N ALA A 141 8.53 3.57 -4.26
CA ALA A 141 9.21 4.86 -4.31
C ALA A 141 10.26 4.96 -3.18
N GLY A 142 11.50 5.30 -3.53
CA GLY A 142 12.58 5.49 -2.55
C GLY A 142 13.25 4.19 -2.07
N GLU A 143 13.25 3.15 -2.90
CA GLU A 143 14.11 1.96 -2.74
C GLU A 143 15.57 2.35 -2.49
N ASP A 144 16.22 1.67 -1.55
CA ASP A 144 17.61 1.92 -1.17
C ASP A 144 18.55 1.46 -2.29
N GLN A 145 19.37 2.38 -2.82
CA GLN A 145 20.33 2.11 -3.89
C GLN A 145 21.61 1.42 -3.40
N THR A 146 21.72 1.13 -2.10
CA THR A 146 22.91 0.51 -1.51
C THR A 146 23.05 -0.96 -1.93
N TYR A 147 24.27 -1.36 -2.26
CA TYR A 147 24.62 -2.73 -2.60
C TYR A 147 24.91 -3.54 -1.33
N TYR A 148 23.89 -4.22 -0.81
CA TYR A 148 24.03 -5.14 0.33
C TYR A 148 24.63 -6.49 -0.10
N TRP A 149 25.49 -7.09 0.75
CA TRP A 149 26.15 -8.37 0.52
C TRP A 149 26.47 -9.05 1.87
N PRO A 150 26.42 -10.40 2.00
CA PRO A 150 26.13 -11.39 0.96
C PRO A 150 24.65 -11.70 0.75
N LEU A 151 23.78 -11.18 1.60
CA LEU A 151 22.35 -11.44 1.56
C LEU A 151 21.58 -10.14 1.60
N VAL A 152 20.48 -10.12 0.86
CA VAL A 152 19.56 -8.99 0.74
C VAL A 152 18.16 -9.51 0.99
N SER A 153 17.34 -8.70 1.66
CA SER A 153 15.91 -9.01 1.82
C SER A 153 15.18 -8.75 0.49
N GLU A 154 14.31 -9.67 0.09
CA GLU A 154 13.42 -9.51 -1.07
C GLU A 154 11.97 -9.45 -0.56
N PRO A 155 11.42 -8.25 -0.34
CA PRO A 155 10.05 -8.09 0.17
C PRO A 155 8.98 -8.42 -0.89
N GLY A 156 9.35 -8.57 -2.17
CA GLY A 156 8.43 -8.89 -3.26
C GLY A 156 7.93 -7.67 -4.03
N LEU A 157 6.81 -7.80 -4.75
CA LEU A 157 6.21 -6.66 -5.47
C LEU A 157 5.41 -5.76 -4.51
N ASP A 158 5.51 -4.43 -4.70
CA ASP A 158 4.86 -3.44 -3.84
C ASP A 158 3.40 -3.16 -4.25
N THR A 159 2.72 -2.37 -3.43
CA THR A 159 1.36 -1.87 -3.61
C THR A 159 1.38 -0.36 -3.83
N SER A 160 0.51 0.13 -4.72
CA SER A 160 0.13 1.53 -4.79
C SER A 160 -1.19 1.75 -4.03
N TRP A 161 -1.47 2.98 -3.62
CA TRP A 161 -2.64 3.31 -2.80
C TRP A 161 -3.18 4.71 -3.03
N PHE A 162 -4.44 4.92 -2.67
CA PHE A 162 -5.13 6.21 -2.76
C PHE A 162 -6.11 6.39 -1.59
N LEU A 163 -6.59 7.62 -1.40
CA LEU A 163 -7.62 7.96 -0.42
C LEU A 163 -9.01 7.97 -1.10
N PRO A 164 -9.94 7.06 -0.75
CA PRO A 164 -11.27 7.08 -1.37
C PRO A 164 -12.02 8.40 -1.21
N ASN A 165 -11.76 9.16 -0.14
CA ASN A 165 -12.41 10.43 0.16
C ASN A 165 -11.75 11.67 -0.50
N GLU A 166 -10.83 11.53 -1.45
CA GLU A 166 -10.24 12.67 -2.18
C GLU A 166 -11.28 13.60 -2.81
N LEU A 167 -12.43 13.05 -3.23
CA LEU A 167 -13.54 13.85 -3.75
C LEU A 167 -13.99 14.93 -2.75
N GLU A 168 -13.97 14.63 -1.45
CA GLU A 168 -14.36 15.54 -0.38
C GLU A 168 -13.31 16.64 -0.15
N THR A 169 -12.04 16.33 -0.41
CA THR A 169 -10.94 17.31 -0.38
C THR A 169 -11.05 18.30 -1.55
N LEU A 170 -11.47 17.82 -2.72
CA LEU A 170 -11.68 18.66 -3.90
C LEU A 170 -12.99 19.46 -3.83
N ASN A 171 -14.03 18.91 -3.19
CA ASN A 171 -15.30 19.58 -3.00
C ASN A 171 -15.95 19.15 -1.66
N PRO A 172 -15.93 20.02 -0.63
CA PRO A 172 -16.45 19.67 0.70
C PRO A 172 -17.97 19.49 0.74
N ASP A 173 -18.72 19.91 -0.29
CA ASP A 173 -20.16 19.70 -0.39
C ASP A 173 -20.52 18.27 -0.80
N LEU A 174 -19.58 17.55 -1.43
CA LEU A 174 -19.74 16.14 -1.76
C LEU A 174 -19.21 15.28 -0.61
N LYS A 175 -19.90 14.16 -0.35
CA LYS A 175 -19.50 13.19 0.67
C LYS A 175 -19.62 11.78 0.12
N ILE A 176 -18.57 10.98 0.23
CA ILE A 176 -18.65 9.55 -0.07
C ILE A 176 -19.20 8.85 1.17
N VAL A 177 -20.33 8.16 0.99
CA VAL A 177 -21.03 7.42 2.03
C VAL A 177 -20.53 5.99 2.09
N LYS A 178 -20.33 5.37 0.92
CA LYS A 178 -19.81 4.02 0.78
C LYS A 178 -19.00 3.94 -0.50
N TRP A 179 -17.94 3.15 -0.46
CA TRP A 179 -17.13 2.81 -1.62
C TRP A 179 -16.79 1.32 -1.57
N THR A 180 -16.88 0.65 -2.72
CA THR A 180 -16.47 -0.73 -2.90
C THR A 180 -15.69 -0.81 -4.21
N GLY A 181 -14.57 -1.51 -4.20
CA GLY A 181 -13.75 -1.73 -5.39
C GLY A 181 -13.40 -3.19 -5.54
N LYS A 182 -13.79 -3.78 -6.66
CA LYS A 182 -13.36 -5.12 -7.08
C LYS A 182 -12.32 -4.97 -8.18
N PHE A 183 -11.14 -5.50 -7.94
CA PHE A 183 -10.00 -5.42 -8.83
C PHE A 183 -9.69 -6.80 -9.38
N GLY A 184 -9.13 -6.85 -10.58
CA GLY A 184 -8.51 -8.07 -11.08
C GLY A 184 -7.34 -7.77 -11.99
N PHE A 185 -6.37 -8.68 -11.98
CA PHE A 185 -5.16 -8.60 -12.77
C PHE A 185 -4.59 -9.99 -13.02
N SER A 186 -3.67 -10.07 -13.96
CA SER A 186 -2.87 -11.26 -14.21
C SER A 186 -1.41 -10.97 -13.91
N LEU A 187 -0.69 -11.96 -13.39
CA LEU A 187 0.76 -11.94 -13.33
C LEU A 187 1.32 -12.90 -14.35
N TYR A 188 2.27 -12.41 -15.13
CA TYR A 188 3.05 -13.17 -16.09
C TYR A 188 4.48 -13.31 -15.61
N ASN A 189 4.99 -14.53 -15.61
CA ASN A 189 6.41 -14.77 -15.42
C ASN A 189 7.14 -14.63 -16.77
N VAL A 190 8.00 -13.61 -16.88
CA VAL A 190 8.77 -13.33 -18.10
C VAL A 190 10.01 -14.21 -18.26
N ASP A 191 10.36 -14.99 -17.25
CA ASP A 191 11.49 -15.91 -17.27
C ASP A 191 11.06 -17.31 -17.73
N ASN A 192 12.04 -18.15 -18.04
CA ASN A 192 11.78 -19.54 -18.45
C ASN A 192 11.68 -20.48 -17.24
N GLU A 193 12.25 -20.07 -16.12
CA GLU A 193 12.28 -20.80 -14.87
C GLU A 193 11.09 -20.40 -13.97
N PRO A 194 10.66 -21.27 -13.04
CA PRO A 194 9.67 -20.88 -12.04
C PRO A 194 10.19 -19.75 -11.15
N VAL A 195 9.31 -18.79 -10.86
CA VAL A 195 9.59 -17.65 -9.96
C VAL A 195 8.76 -17.78 -8.69
N TYR A 196 9.39 -17.46 -7.56
CA TYR A 196 8.80 -17.52 -6.22
C TYR A 196 8.93 -16.15 -5.55
N GLY A 197 7.95 -15.79 -4.73
CA GLY A 197 8.04 -14.57 -3.94
C GLY A 197 6.69 -14.06 -3.48
N ILE A 198 6.71 -12.90 -2.83
CA ILE A 198 5.50 -12.23 -2.37
C ILE A 198 5.01 -11.24 -3.42
N VAL A 199 3.70 -11.24 -3.67
CA VAL A 199 3.04 -10.20 -4.47
C VAL A 199 1.91 -9.62 -3.66
N ARG A 200 1.86 -8.29 -3.58
CA ARG A 200 0.79 -7.54 -2.92
C ARG A 200 -0.26 -7.09 -3.95
N ALA A 201 -1.47 -6.81 -3.47
CA ALA A 201 -2.51 -6.20 -4.29
C ALA A 201 -1.98 -4.89 -4.91
N PRO A 202 -2.07 -4.68 -6.23
CA PRO A 202 -1.42 -3.54 -6.88
C PRO A 202 -2.00 -2.19 -6.50
N ILE A 203 -3.31 -2.13 -6.29
CA ILE A 203 -4.01 -0.90 -5.92
C ILE A 203 -4.87 -1.20 -4.71
N VAL A 204 -4.60 -0.50 -3.61
CA VAL A 204 -5.32 -0.65 -2.34
C VAL A 204 -5.83 0.71 -1.84
N PRO A 205 -7.12 0.86 -1.52
CA PRO A 205 -7.62 2.08 -0.90
C PRO A 205 -7.18 2.14 0.57
N SER A 206 -6.67 3.28 1.01
CA SER A 206 -6.36 3.51 2.43
C SER A 206 -7.61 3.44 3.31
N ASN A 207 -7.45 3.04 4.58
CA ASN A 207 -8.56 2.87 5.53
C ASN A 207 -9.68 1.92 5.04
N SER A 208 -9.31 0.87 4.31
CA SER A 208 -10.24 -0.08 3.69
C SER A 208 -10.05 -1.51 4.21
N LYS A 209 -11.11 -2.30 4.09
CA LYS A 209 -11.12 -3.70 4.50
C LYS A 209 -11.18 -4.62 3.29
N LEU A 210 -10.29 -5.61 3.23
CA LEU A 210 -10.37 -6.71 2.28
C LEU A 210 -11.58 -7.58 2.64
N THR A 211 -12.49 -7.77 1.69
CA THR A 211 -13.71 -8.57 1.87
C THR A 211 -13.71 -9.84 1.03
N TYR A 212 -12.90 -9.89 -0.03
CA TYR A 212 -12.79 -11.04 -0.92
C TYR A 212 -11.41 -11.09 -1.58
N SER A 213 -10.91 -12.29 -1.83
CA SER A 213 -9.68 -12.56 -2.58
C SER A 213 -9.75 -13.95 -3.21
N ASP A 214 -9.40 -14.05 -4.49
CA ASP A 214 -9.23 -15.29 -5.23
C ASP A 214 -8.00 -15.18 -6.17
N PRO A 215 -6.94 -15.99 -5.97
CA PRO A 215 -6.77 -16.95 -4.88
C PRO A 215 -6.85 -16.28 -3.51
N LYS A 216 -7.13 -17.08 -2.48
CA LYS A 216 -7.16 -16.58 -1.09
C LYS A 216 -5.79 -15.96 -0.77
N ALA A 217 -5.80 -14.72 -0.26
CA ALA A 217 -4.59 -14.06 0.22
C ALA A 217 -3.88 -14.94 1.25
N THR A 218 -2.58 -15.14 1.07
CA THR A 218 -1.73 -15.93 1.98
C THR A 218 -1.67 -15.25 3.34
N PHE A 219 -1.51 -13.93 3.35
CA PHE A 219 -1.59 -13.09 4.55
C PHE A 219 -2.14 -11.71 4.22
N ILE A 220 -2.45 -10.95 5.27
CA ILE A 220 -2.88 -9.56 5.17
C ILE A 220 -1.75 -8.69 5.71
N ASP A 221 -1.26 -7.78 4.87
CA ASP A 221 -0.27 -6.77 5.22
C ASP A 221 -1.00 -5.51 5.71
N TYR A 222 -0.67 -5.09 6.93
CA TYR A 222 -1.27 -3.93 7.61
C TYR A 222 -0.33 -2.72 7.67
N GLU A 223 0.91 -2.88 7.17
CA GLU A 223 1.98 -1.90 7.32
C GLU A 223 2.24 -1.13 6.03
N SER A 224 2.03 -1.77 4.87
CA SER A 224 2.32 -1.16 3.56
C SER A 224 1.40 0.01 3.22
N VAL A 225 0.13 -0.03 3.65
CA VAL A 225 -0.85 1.03 3.38
C VAL A 225 -1.56 1.43 4.67
N PRO A 226 -1.55 2.73 5.05
CA PRO A 226 -2.13 3.20 6.29
C PRO A 226 -3.59 2.79 6.49
N GLY A 227 -3.85 2.00 7.55
CA GLY A 227 -5.18 1.59 7.97
C GLY A 227 -5.89 0.64 7.00
N ALA A 228 -5.19 0.05 6.04
CA ALA A 228 -5.79 -0.86 5.06
C ALA A 228 -5.34 -2.31 5.26
N ASN A 229 -6.19 -3.24 4.81
CA ASN A 229 -5.89 -4.66 4.77
C ASN A 229 -5.28 -5.05 3.42
N VAL A 230 -3.99 -4.84 3.17
CA VAL A 230 -3.36 -5.17 1.87
C VAL A 230 -3.35 -6.69 1.68
N ALA A 231 -3.98 -7.20 0.62
CA ALA A 231 -3.91 -8.62 0.28
C ALA A 231 -2.51 -8.94 -0.23
N ALA A 232 -1.91 -10.02 0.28
CA ALA A 232 -0.62 -10.50 -0.18
C ALA A 232 -0.66 -12.01 -0.46
N TRP A 233 0.04 -12.43 -1.51
CA TRP A 233 0.13 -13.81 -1.95
C TRP A 233 1.58 -14.25 -2.01
N ASP A 234 1.87 -15.39 -1.37
CA ASP A 234 3.09 -16.15 -1.62
C ASP A 234 2.86 -17.01 -2.87
N VAL A 235 3.56 -16.68 -3.95
CA VAL A 235 3.31 -17.23 -5.27
C VAL A 235 4.46 -18.12 -5.73
N ALA A 236 4.10 -19.14 -6.50
CA ALA A 236 5.02 -19.95 -7.30
C ALA A 236 4.46 -20.00 -8.72
N ILE A 237 5.04 -19.23 -9.65
CA ILE A 237 4.53 -19.10 -11.01
C ILE A 237 5.51 -19.79 -11.97
N PRO A 238 5.08 -20.84 -12.71
CA PRO A 238 5.92 -21.49 -13.69
C PRO A 238 6.46 -20.52 -14.74
N GLY A 239 7.58 -20.87 -15.38
CA GLY A 239 8.14 -20.08 -16.47
C GLY A 239 7.12 -19.85 -17.59
N ARG A 240 7.17 -18.66 -18.20
CA ARG A 240 6.31 -18.26 -19.33
C ARG A 240 4.81 -18.49 -19.10
N SER A 241 4.33 -18.37 -17.87
CA SER A 241 2.95 -18.70 -17.49
C SER A 241 2.25 -17.53 -16.80
N TYR A 242 0.91 -17.57 -16.85
CA TYR A 242 0.03 -16.60 -16.22
C TYR A 242 -0.66 -17.18 -14.97
N SER A 243 -0.85 -16.31 -13.97
CA SER A 243 -1.72 -16.53 -12.82
C SER A 243 -2.68 -15.35 -12.67
N ASN A 244 -3.95 -15.61 -12.37
CA ASN A 244 -4.98 -14.58 -12.25
C ASN A 244 -5.33 -14.31 -10.78
N PHE A 245 -5.61 -13.05 -10.48
CA PHE A 245 -5.93 -12.59 -9.15
C PHE A 245 -7.14 -11.65 -9.20
N VAL A 246 -8.04 -11.80 -8.25
CA VAL A 246 -9.22 -10.95 -8.06
C VAL A 246 -9.37 -10.66 -6.58
N TYR A 247 -9.60 -9.40 -6.23
CA TYR A 247 -9.76 -8.99 -4.83
C TYR A 247 -10.76 -7.85 -4.69
N THR A 248 -11.43 -7.77 -3.55
CA THR A 248 -12.47 -6.75 -3.29
C THR A 248 -12.24 -6.05 -1.96
N TYR A 249 -12.30 -4.73 -2.00
CA TYR A 249 -12.21 -3.83 -0.86
C TYR A 249 -13.51 -3.09 -0.60
N GLU A 250 -13.80 -2.85 0.67
CA GLU A 250 -14.85 -1.92 1.11
C GLU A 250 -14.25 -0.78 1.93
N TRP A 251 -14.76 0.43 1.70
CA TRP A 251 -14.40 1.65 2.41
C TRP A 251 -15.66 2.47 2.80
N PRO A 252 -15.69 3.09 3.98
CA PRO A 252 -14.71 2.93 5.06
C PRO A 252 -14.79 1.51 5.64
N ALA A 253 -13.72 1.05 6.29
CA ALA A 253 -13.62 -0.30 6.89
C ALA A 253 -14.69 -0.65 7.97
N GLY A 254 -15.68 0.22 8.20
CA GLY A 254 -16.59 0.21 9.35
C GLY A 254 -15.95 0.95 10.53
N ALA A 255 -16.77 1.50 11.44
CA ALA A 255 -16.35 2.35 12.57
C ALA A 255 -15.61 1.59 13.69
N GLY A 256 -14.51 0.93 13.36
CA GLY A 256 -13.53 0.41 14.32
C GLY A 256 -12.31 1.32 14.33
N GLU A 257 -12.32 2.27 15.27
CA GLU A 257 -11.23 3.14 15.74
C GLU A 257 -10.48 3.97 14.68
N GLY A 258 -10.60 5.29 14.84
CA GLY A 258 -10.20 6.28 13.86
C GLY A 258 -8.69 6.40 13.65
N TYR A 259 -8.33 6.67 12.40
CA TYR A 259 -7.06 7.30 12.06
C TYR A 259 -7.37 8.62 11.34
N SER A 260 -7.14 9.74 12.02
CA SER A 260 -7.10 11.05 11.37
C SER A 260 -5.69 11.28 10.82
N TYR A 261 -5.59 11.54 9.52
CA TYR A 261 -4.36 11.84 8.78
C TYR A 261 -3.66 13.15 9.22
N TYR A 262 -4.18 13.88 10.22
CA TYR A 262 -3.49 15.02 10.83
C TYR A 262 -3.48 14.88 12.37
N GLY A 263 -2.33 14.49 12.94
CA GLY A 263 -2.01 14.59 14.37
C GLY A 263 -1.86 13.25 15.12
N THR A 264 -0.62 12.76 15.25
CA THR A 264 -0.17 11.65 16.14
C THR A 264 -0.41 11.91 17.64
N PRO A 265 -0.41 10.90 18.56
CA PRO A 265 0.35 9.63 18.47
C PRO A 265 -0.36 8.31 18.88
N LEU A 266 0.27 7.20 18.45
CA LEU A 266 0.11 5.83 18.93
C LEU A 266 0.00 5.73 20.46
N LYS A 267 -0.98 4.95 20.96
CA LYS A 267 -0.84 4.22 22.22
C LYS A 267 -1.33 2.78 22.12
N SER A 268 -0.32 1.90 22.08
CA SER A 268 -0.17 0.62 22.78
C SER A 268 -1.36 -0.35 22.83
N ASN A 269 -1.24 -1.44 22.07
CA ASN A 269 -1.54 -2.79 22.56
C ASN A 269 -0.65 -3.84 21.88
N PHE A 270 0.67 -3.62 21.90
CA PHE A 270 1.64 -4.71 21.71
C PHE A 270 2.03 -5.25 23.08
N SER A 271 1.12 -6.01 23.69
CA SER A 271 1.44 -6.98 24.76
C SER A 271 0.27 -7.95 24.95
N ALA A 272 -0.02 -8.75 23.92
CA ALA A 272 -0.89 -9.93 24.06
C ALA A 272 -0.49 -11.11 23.16
N ALA A 273 0.74 -11.13 22.62
CA ALA A 273 1.24 -12.23 21.80
C ALA A 273 2.69 -12.62 22.12
N ALA A 274 3.13 -12.37 23.36
CA ALA A 274 4.37 -12.92 23.92
C ALA A 274 4.01 -13.69 25.19
N GLY A 275 3.37 -14.84 25.02
CA GLY A 275 2.81 -15.60 26.13
C GLY A 275 2.38 -17.01 25.79
N GLU A 276 2.98 -17.66 24.79
CA GLU A 276 2.94 -19.12 24.64
C GLU A 276 4.08 -19.51 23.70
N TYR A 277 4.80 -20.59 24.02
CA TYR A 277 6.09 -21.04 23.46
C TYR A 277 7.38 -20.56 24.13
N ALA A 278 7.53 -20.87 25.42
CA ALA A 278 8.77 -21.40 26.03
C ALA A 278 8.42 -21.97 27.41
N GLY A 279 8.74 -23.19 27.82
CA GLY A 279 9.49 -24.27 27.19
C GLY A 279 9.23 -25.56 27.96
N ASN A 280 9.28 -26.66 27.21
CA ASN A 280 9.27 -28.00 27.75
C ASN A 280 10.67 -28.29 28.32
N ARG A 281 10.83 -28.34 29.65
CA ARG A 281 11.94 -29.06 30.29
C ARG A 281 11.41 -29.88 31.47
N ARG A 282 11.49 -31.20 31.30
CA ARG A 282 11.43 -32.18 32.38
C ARG A 282 12.51 -31.89 33.43
N SER A 283 12.13 -31.92 34.70
CA SER A 283 12.95 -32.51 35.75
C SER A 283 12.02 -33.09 36.82
N LEU A 284 12.25 -34.36 37.14
CA LEU A 284 11.65 -35.06 38.28
C LEU A 284 11.97 -34.31 39.58
N VAL A 285 11.08 -34.43 40.57
CA VAL A 285 11.34 -34.92 41.95
C VAL A 285 10.09 -34.67 42.82
N GLY A 286 9.64 -35.72 43.53
CA GLY A 286 8.96 -35.58 44.83
C GLY A 286 7.43 -35.63 44.86
N ARG A 287 6.85 -36.84 45.00
CA ARG A 287 5.69 -37.07 45.89
C ARG A 287 6.21 -37.02 47.34
N PRO A 288 5.44 -36.51 48.33
CA PRO A 288 4.46 -37.38 49.01
C PRO A 288 3.22 -36.69 49.63
N GLY A 289 2.13 -37.48 49.73
CA GLY A 289 1.01 -37.34 50.69
C GLY A 289 0.15 -36.07 50.59
N LEU A 290 -1.05 -35.97 51.15
CA LEU A 290 -1.95 -36.86 51.89
C LEU A 290 -3.22 -36.01 52.14
N LEU A 291 -4.40 -36.65 52.15
CA LEU A 291 -5.67 -36.24 52.80
C LEU A 291 -6.37 -34.98 52.25
N GLY A 292 -7.58 -35.08 51.70
CA GLY A 292 -8.85 -35.22 52.43
C GLY A 292 -9.66 -33.94 52.20
N GLY A 293 -10.98 -33.87 52.08
CA GLY A 293 -12.05 -34.85 52.20
C GLY A 293 -13.37 -34.24 51.68
N HIS A 294 -14.41 -35.05 51.78
CA HIS A 294 -15.85 -34.83 51.58
C HIS A 294 -16.34 -33.37 51.77
N CYS A 295 -17.21 -32.85 50.90
CA CYS A 295 -18.63 -33.15 50.73
C CYS A 295 -19.11 -32.63 49.37
#